data_AF-G0U7H6-F1
#
_entry.id   AF-G0U7H6-F1
#
_cell.length_a   1.000
_cell.length_b   1.000
_cell.length_c   1.000
_cell.angle_alpha   90.00
_cell.angle_beta   90.00
_cell.angle_gamma   90.00
#
_symmetry.space_group_name_H-M   'P 1'
#
loop_
_entity.id
_entity.type
_entity.pdbx_description
1 polymer ?
#
loop_
_entity_poly.entity_id
_entity_poly.type
_entity_poly.pdbx_seq_one_letter_code
_entity_poly.pdbx_strand_id
1 'polypeptide(L)'
;MMMINSPFSPALFRIVFSSAQSRTQFFVFRFSFLLPDSTCTAMLRLSRLALGVGPYSLFMKEQKNNPALKGLSAPERGRATAKLYNELSTVERNELMKRARATPYGSKSKKKPSKPKPARTDGRRTPSRYAEFVKANIAKYAQLPQRERMTAVAKLWREQKHATQK
;
A
#
# COMPACT_ATOMS: atom_id res chain seq x y z
N MET A 1 4.39 29.05 59.67
CA MET A 1 4.34 30.04 58.57
C MET A 1 3.88 29.30 57.31
N MET A 2 2.61 29.52 56.93
CA MET A 2 1.95 29.43 55.59
C MET A 2 2.34 28.24 54.67
N MET A 3 1.50 27.22 54.43
CA MET A 3 0.38 27.15 53.45
C MET A 3 0.78 27.61 52.03
N ILE A 4 0.56 26.90 50.91
CA ILE A 4 -0.72 26.69 50.19
C ILE A 4 -0.49 25.77 48.96
N ASN A 5 -1.34 24.73 48.80
CA ASN A 5 -2.10 24.21 47.62
C ASN A 5 -1.47 24.22 46.19
N SER A 6 -1.70 23.27 45.27
CA SER A 6 -2.90 22.46 45.01
C SER A 6 -2.63 21.35 43.94
N PRO A 7 -3.40 20.25 43.91
CA PRO A 7 -3.32 19.18 42.89
C PRO A 7 -4.20 19.45 41.65
N PHE A 8 -3.69 19.09 40.46
CA PHE A 8 -4.37 19.22 39.18
C PHE A 8 -5.35 18.06 38.94
N SER A 9 -6.64 18.38 38.82
CA SER A 9 -7.75 17.46 38.52
C SER A 9 -8.27 17.71 37.11
N PRO A 10 -8.39 16.69 36.23
CA PRO A 10 -9.12 16.83 34.98
C PRO A 10 -10.53 16.24 35.12
N ALA A 11 -11.50 17.11 35.38
CA ALA A 11 -12.92 16.81 35.28
C ALA A 11 -13.44 17.17 33.87
N LEU A 12 -14.25 16.26 33.32
CA LEU A 12 -15.46 16.54 32.54
C LEU A 12 -15.32 17.26 31.18
N PHE A 13 -15.29 16.46 30.12
CA PHE A 13 -16.01 16.81 28.88
C PHE A 13 -16.95 15.65 28.50
N ARG A 14 -18.13 15.63 29.12
CA ARG A 14 -19.31 14.93 28.59
C ARG A 14 -19.97 15.89 27.61
N ILE A 15 -19.82 15.63 26.31
CA ILE A 15 -20.69 16.23 25.30
C ILE A 15 -21.89 15.27 25.14
N VAL A 16 -22.99 15.67 25.75
CA VAL A 16 -24.33 15.12 25.52
C VAL A 16 -24.82 15.72 24.20
N PHE A 17 -24.94 14.91 23.14
CA PHE A 17 -25.62 15.33 21.92
C PHE A 17 -27.08 14.91 22.00
N SER A 18 -27.91 15.86 22.42
CA SER A 18 -29.37 15.82 22.38
C SER A 18 -29.84 16.35 21.03
N SER A 19 -30.56 15.54 20.25
CA SER A 19 -31.69 16.03 19.47
C SER A 19 -32.56 14.86 19.05
N ALA A 20 -33.75 14.81 19.64
CA ALA A 20 -34.90 14.13 19.09
C ALA A 20 -35.35 14.82 17.77
N GLN A 21 -36.14 14.07 16.99
CA GLN A 21 -37.38 14.47 16.29
C GLN A 21 -37.44 13.97 14.84
N SER A 22 -38.01 12.77 14.70
CA SER A 22 -39.09 12.39 13.78
C SER A 22 -39.26 13.12 12.44
N ARG A 23 -39.25 12.37 11.32
CA ARG A 23 -40.47 12.12 10.52
C ARG A 23 -40.20 11.28 9.27
N THR A 24 -40.98 10.20 9.20
CA THR A 24 -41.44 9.48 8.03
C THR A 24 -41.86 10.43 6.91
N GLN A 25 -41.31 10.24 5.71
CA GLN A 25 -42.03 10.38 4.45
C GLN A 25 -41.42 9.41 3.44
N PHE A 26 -42.17 8.35 3.16
CA PHE A 26 -42.01 7.55 1.95
C PHE A 26 -42.29 8.46 0.76
N PHE A 27 -41.28 8.80 -0.04
CA PHE A 27 -41.49 9.36 -1.35
C PHE A 27 -41.04 8.36 -2.40
N VAL A 28 -42.03 7.61 -2.87
CA VAL A 28 -41.95 6.73 -4.02
C VAL A 28 -41.83 7.63 -5.25
N PHE A 29 -40.62 7.92 -5.72
CA PHE A 29 -40.44 8.58 -7.01
C PHE A 29 -40.06 7.57 -8.08
N ARG A 30 -41.11 7.25 -8.84
CA ARG A 30 -41.17 6.43 -10.02
C ARG A 30 -40.48 7.15 -11.19
N PHE A 31 -39.40 6.55 -11.67
CA PHE A 31 -39.08 6.28 -13.08
C PHE A 31 -39.52 7.30 -14.16
N SER A 32 -38.54 8.00 -14.75
CA SER A 32 -38.46 8.44 -16.17
C SER A 32 -37.04 8.99 -16.39
N PHE A 33 -36.11 8.20 -16.94
CA PHE A 33 -35.79 8.17 -18.37
C PHE A 33 -35.62 9.59 -18.95
N LEU A 34 -34.39 10.12 -18.91
CA LEU A 34 -33.80 10.92 -19.98
C LEU A 34 -32.31 11.14 -19.63
N LEU A 35 -31.44 10.56 -20.45
CA LEU A 35 -29.99 10.79 -20.44
C LEU A 35 -29.70 12.29 -20.68
N PRO A 36 -28.83 12.91 -19.87
CA PRO A 36 -27.99 13.99 -20.36
C PRO A 36 -26.66 13.41 -20.84
N ASP A 37 -26.45 13.44 -22.15
CA ASP A 37 -25.14 13.29 -22.79
C ASP A 37 -24.21 14.43 -22.36
N SER A 38 -23.53 14.25 -21.24
CA SER A 38 -22.30 14.98 -20.94
C SER A 38 -21.60 14.32 -19.76
N THR A 39 -20.96 13.19 -20.03
CA THR A 39 -19.84 12.76 -19.20
C THR A 39 -18.67 13.69 -19.52
N CYS A 40 -18.69 14.87 -18.91
CA CYS A 40 -17.49 15.63 -18.64
C CYS A 40 -16.62 14.71 -17.79
N THR A 41 -15.77 13.95 -18.47
CA THR A 41 -14.72 13.14 -17.86
C THR A 41 -13.80 14.17 -17.21
N ALA A 42 -14.15 14.57 -16.00
CA ALA A 42 -13.25 15.26 -15.11
C ALA A 42 -12.06 14.33 -14.98
N MET A 43 -11.03 14.57 -15.80
CA MET A 43 -9.69 14.08 -15.56
C MET A 43 -9.31 14.64 -14.21
N LEU A 44 -9.66 13.94 -13.14
CA LEU A 44 -9.01 14.06 -11.86
C LEU A 44 -7.57 13.62 -12.12
N ARG A 45 -6.77 14.56 -12.64
CA ARG A 45 -5.32 14.48 -12.63
C ARG A 45 -4.98 14.45 -11.16
N LEU A 46 -4.80 13.25 -10.60
CA LEU A 46 -4.16 13.10 -9.31
C LEU A 46 -2.79 13.76 -9.46
N SER A 47 -2.70 15.02 -9.06
CA SER A 47 -1.45 15.72 -8.89
C SER A 47 -0.65 14.86 -7.93
N ARG A 48 0.41 14.25 -8.46
CA ARG A 48 1.36 13.51 -7.62
C ARG A 48 1.98 14.55 -6.71
N LEU A 49 1.44 14.69 -5.51
CA LEU A 49 2.11 15.42 -4.45
C LEU A 49 3.45 14.71 -4.27
N ALA A 50 4.49 15.28 -4.85
CA ALA A 50 5.84 14.83 -4.64
C ALA A 50 6.13 15.11 -3.17
N LEU A 51 5.90 14.10 -2.33
CA LEU A 51 6.22 14.18 -0.92
C LEU A 51 7.71 14.55 -0.82
N GLY A 52 7.99 15.70 -0.24
CA GLY A 52 9.35 16.16 0.00
C GLY A 52 10.15 15.11 0.77
N VAL A 53 11.46 15.07 0.54
CA VAL A 53 12.35 14.17 1.28
C VAL A 53 12.28 14.53 2.77
N GLY A 54 12.12 13.54 3.65
CA GLY A 54 12.16 13.80 5.09
C GLY A 54 13.55 14.23 5.56
N PRO A 55 13.69 15.03 6.64
CA PRO A 55 14.97 15.54 7.11
C PRO A 55 15.97 14.41 7.37
N TYR A 56 15.60 13.39 8.15
CA TYR A 56 16.49 12.27 8.42
C TYR A 56 16.96 11.52 7.15
N SER A 57 16.11 11.42 6.13
CA SER A 57 16.49 10.80 4.85
C SER A 57 17.49 11.64 4.06
N LEU A 58 17.41 12.97 4.16
CA LEU A 58 18.42 13.87 3.58
C LEU A 58 19.75 13.71 4.32
N PHE A 59 19.72 13.68 5.66
CA PHE A 59 20.90 13.46 6.49
C PHE A 59 21.64 12.17 6.13
N MET A 60 20.94 11.05 5.94
CA MET A 60 21.55 9.80 5.48
C MET A 60 22.25 9.93 4.12
N LYS A 61 21.67 10.70 3.19
CA LYS A 61 22.26 10.93 1.86
C LYS A 61 23.52 11.77 1.96
N GLU A 62 23.61 12.70 2.90
CA GLU A 62 24.80 13.52 3.15
C GLU A 62 25.92 12.68 3.77
N GLN A 63 25.58 11.82 4.73
CA GLN A 63 26.54 10.97 5.44
C GLN A 63 27.08 9.77 4.64
N LYS A 64 26.55 9.50 3.43
CA LYS A 64 26.98 8.36 2.60
C LYS A 64 28.47 8.38 2.23
N ASN A 65 29.08 9.57 2.22
CA ASN A 65 30.47 9.78 1.83
C ASN A 65 31.45 9.82 3.01
N ASN A 66 30.96 9.80 4.25
CA ASN A 66 31.79 9.89 5.45
C ASN A 66 32.67 8.63 5.59
N PRO A 67 34.02 8.77 5.67
CA PRO A 67 34.92 7.61 5.77
C PRO A 67 34.64 6.75 7.00
N ALA A 68 34.19 7.33 8.12
CA ALA A 68 33.85 6.59 9.34
C ALA A 68 32.70 5.59 9.16
N LEU A 69 31.85 5.78 8.14
CA LEU A 69 30.67 4.96 7.88
C LEU A 69 30.81 4.06 6.64
N LYS A 70 31.89 4.20 5.86
CA LYS A 70 32.08 3.46 4.59
C LYS A 70 32.51 2.00 4.78
N GLY A 71 33.04 1.63 5.94
CA GLY A 71 33.46 0.26 6.26
C GLY A 71 32.42 -0.57 7.03
N LEU A 72 31.36 0.06 7.54
CA LEU A 72 30.37 -0.61 8.38
C LEU A 72 29.32 -1.35 7.55
N SER A 73 28.78 -2.43 8.11
CA SER A 73 27.65 -3.12 7.51
C SER A 73 26.44 -2.16 7.42
N ALA A 74 25.56 -2.39 6.45
CA ALA A 74 24.34 -1.59 6.28
C ALA A 74 23.53 -1.38 7.58
N PRO A 75 23.27 -2.41 8.41
CA PRO A 75 22.52 -2.22 9.67
C PRO A 75 23.29 -1.43 10.73
N GLU A 76 24.61 -1.58 10.84
CA GLU A 76 25.44 -0.83 11.80
C GLU A 76 25.52 0.65 11.43
N ARG A 77 25.72 0.94 10.14
CA ARG A 77 25.69 2.30 9.62
C ARG A 77 24.36 3.00 9.91
N GLY A 78 23.24 2.30 9.72
CA GLY A 78 21.91 2.84 10.05
C GLY A 78 21.75 3.19 11.53
N ARG A 79 22.31 2.37 12.43
CA ARG A 79 22.34 2.65 13.87
C ARG A 79 23.25 3.84 14.21
N ALA A 80 24.44 3.90 13.61
CA ALA A 80 25.38 5.00 13.81
C ALA A 80 24.80 6.34 13.34
N THR A 81 24.19 6.39 12.15
CA THR A 81 23.56 7.61 11.63
C THR A 81 22.36 8.05 12.47
N ALA A 82 21.61 7.10 13.06
CA ALA A 82 20.50 7.44 13.93
C ALA A 82 20.98 8.15 15.21
N LYS A 83 22.09 7.67 15.81
CA LYS A 83 22.70 8.30 16.99
C LYS A 83 23.13 9.74 16.67
N LEU A 84 23.89 9.92 15.60
CA LEU A 84 24.35 11.25 15.14
C LEU A 84 23.18 12.22 14.89
N TYR A 85 22.07 11.73 14.32
CA TYR A 85 20.90 12.58 14.06
C TYR A 85 20.18 13.03 15.34
N ASN A 86 20.19 12.20 16.37
CA ASN A 86 19.59 12.52 17.66
C ASN A 86 20.48 13.49 18.46
N GLU A 87 21.80 13.41 18.28
CA GLU A 87 22.79 14.32 18.87
C GLU A 87 22.75 15.74 18.27
N LEU A 88 22.21 15.90 17.05
CA LEU A 88 22.01 17.22 16.45
C LEU A 88 21.15 18.13 17.33
N SER A 89 21.56 19.40 17.42
CA SER A 89 20.78 20.45 18.05
C SER A 89 19.47 20.69 17.30
N THR A 90 18.50 21.31 17.98
CA THR A 90 17.21 21.67 17.36
C THR A 90 17.39 22.67 16.22
N VAL A 91 18.38 23.56 16.30
CA VAL A 91 18.70 24.55 15.26
C VAL A 91 19.18 23.86 13.98
N GLU A 92 20.17 22.98 14.08
CA GLU A 92 20.69 22.21 12.94
C GLU A 92 19.61 21.33 12.31
N ARG A 93 18.74 20.73 13.15
CA ARG A 93 17.61 19.94 12.68
C ARG A 93 16.61 20.78 11.87
N ASN A 94 16.38 22.03 12.27
CA ASN A 94 15.51 22.96 11.55
C ASN A 94 16.12 23.40 10.22
N GLU A 95 17.42 23.66 10.17
CA GLU A 95 18.14 23.95 8.92
C GLU A 95 18.07 22.76 7.97
N LEU A 96 18.26 21.55 8.49
CA LEU A 96 18.15 20.32 7.72
C LEU A 96 16.73 20.13 7.18
N MET A 97 15.71 20.45 7.98
CA MET A 97 14.32 20.43 7.55
C MET A 97 14.02 21.45 6.43
N LYS A 98 14.59 22.67 6.49
CA LYS A 98 14.50 23.65 5.40
C LYS A 98 15.12 23.10 4.12
N ARG A 99 16.32 22.52 4.19
CA ARG A 99 17.01 21.91 3.04
C ARG A 99 16.25 20.72 2.47
N ALA A 100 15.67 19.88 3.33
CA ALA A 100 14.90 18.71 2.94
C ALA A 100 13.61 19.08 2.19
N ARG A 101 12.93 20.15 2.61
CA ARG A 101 11.77 20.72 1.90
C ARG A 101 12.13 21.29 0.53
N ALA A 102 13.30 21.90 0.40
CA ALA A 102 13.80 22.40 -0.88
C ALA A 102 14.27 21.28 -1.84
N THR A 103 14.52 20.07 -1.32
CA THR A 103 15.03 18.95 -2.11
C THR A 103 13.87 18.19 -2.79
N PRO A 104 13.79 18.17 -4.14
CA PRO A 104 12.74 17.42 -4.83
C PRO A 104 12.96 15.89 -4.69
N TYR A 105 11.86 15.13 -4.66
CA TYR A 105 11.93 13.68 -4.65
C TYR A 105 12.21 13.15 -6.07
N GLY A 106 13.25 12.33 -6.22
CA GLY A 106 13.57 11.69 -7.50
C GLY A 106 12.43 10.78 -7.97
N SER A 107 12.08 10.84 -9.24
CA SER A 107 11.04 9.99 -9.82
C SER A 107 11.32 8.51 -9.52
N LYS A 108 10.33 7.78 -8.99
CA LYS A 108 10.46 6.34 -8.75
C LYS A 108 10.75 5.65 -10.09
N SER A 109 11.98 5.17 -10.27
CA SER A 109 12.30 4.36 -11.45
C SER A 109 11.34 3.18 -11.53
N LYS A 110 10.83 2.88 -12.73
CA LYS A 110 9.97 1.70 -12.95
C LYS A 110 10.74 0.49 -12.43
N LYS A 111 10.21 -0.20 -11.42
CA LYS A 111 10.84 -1.41 -10.86
C LYS A 111 11.12 -2.35 -12.02
N LYS A 112 12.40 -2.66 -12.25
CA LYS A 112 12.78 -3.71 -13.20
C LYS A 112 12.07 -5.00 -12.77
N PRO A 113 11.46 -5.77 -13.70
CA PRO A 113 10.85 -7.04 -13.34
C PRO A 113 11.89 -7.87 -12.61
N SER A 114 11.57 -8.32 -11.39
CA SER A 114 12.47 -9.16 -10.61
C SER A 114 12.80 -10.39 -11.45
N LYS A 115 14.09 -10.69 -11.64
CA LYS A 115 14.51 -11.96 -12.23
C LYS A 115 13.76 -13.10 -11.51
N PRO A 116 13.20 -14.09 -12.24
CA PRO A 116 12.54 -15.21 -11.60
C PRO A 116 13.55 -15.85 -10.65
N LYS A 117 13.25 -15.81 -9.35
CA LYS A 117 14.08 -16.49 -8.35
C LYS A 117 14.10 -17.98 -8.73
N PRO A 118 15.24 -18.68 -8.64
CA PRO A 118 15.25 -20.12 -8.78
C PRO A 118 14.23 -20.66 -7.78
N ALA A 119 13.30 -21.46 -8.29
CA ALA A 119 12.17 -21.91 -7.52
C ALA A 119 12.68 -22.67 -6.29
N ARG A 120 12.59 -22.04 -5.11
CA ARG A 120 12.89 -22.69 -3.84
C ARG A 120 12.07 -23.98 -3.77
N THR A 121 12.73 -25.12 -3.60
CA THR A 121 12.11 -26.43 -3.45
C THR A 121 11.19 -26.49 -2.23
N ASP A 122 11.48 -25.66 -1.22
CA ASP A 122 10.93 -25.83 0.14
C ASP A 122 9.65 -25.02 0.40
N GLY A 123 9.08 -24.38 -0.63
CA GLY A 123 7.91 -23.52 -0.49
C GLY A 123 6.91 -23.60 -1.64
N ARG A 124 7.04 -24.57 -2.55
CA ARG A 124 6.02 -24.79 -3.58
C ARG A 124 4.79 -25.38 -2.91
N ARG A 125 3.67 -24.65 -2.97
CA ARG A 125 2.37 -25.19 -2.56
C ARG A 125 2.10 -26.47 -3.35
N THR A 126 1.65 -27.52 -2.67
CA THR A 126 1.17 -28.74 -3.32
C THR A 126 0.14 -28.35 -4.37
N PRO A 127 0.27 -28.81 -5.63
CA PRO A 127 -0.67 -28.46 -6.68
C PRO A 127 -2.09 -28.87 -6.25
N SER A 128 -3.07 -28.02 -6.55
CA SER A 128 -4.46 -28.40 -6.35
C SER A 128 -4.84 -29.52 -7.33
N ARG A 129 -5.86 -30.32 -6.99
CA ARG A 129 -6.41 -31.35 -7.89
C ARG A 129 -6.74 -30.82 -9.29
N TYR A 130 -7.25 -29.58 -9.36
CA TYR A 130 -7.50 -28.91 -10.64
C TYR A 130 -6.20 -28.60 -11.40
N ALA A 131 -5.14 -28.17 -10.72
CA ALA A 131 -3.85 -27.90 -11.35
C ALA A 131 -3.20 -29.16 -11.93
N GLU A 132 -3.31 -30.29 -11.24
CA GLU A 132 -2.87 -31.60 -11.75
C GLU A 132 -3.70 -32.03 -12.98
N PHE A 133 -5.01 -31.88 -12.88
CA PHE A 133 -5.93 -32.16 -13.98
C PHE A 133 -5.64 -31.31 -15.22
N VAL A 134 -5.37 -30.01 -15.03
CA VAL A 134 -4.99 -29.11 -16.13
C VAL A 134 -3.66 -29.57 -16.74
N LYS A 135 -2.66 -29.89 -15.91
CA LYS A 135 -1.36 -30.38 -16.38
C LYS A 135 -1.49 -31.65 -17.24
N ALA A 136 -2.39 -32.57 -16.88
CA ALA A 136 -2.61 -33.81 -17.62
C ALA A 136 -3.39 -33.61 -18.94
N ASN A 137 -4.36 -32.70 -18.98
CA ASN A 137 -5.26 -32.56 -20.14
C ASN A 137 -4.86 -31.45 -21.11
N ILE A 138 -4.00 -30.51 -20.71
CA ILE A 138 -3.65 -29.35 -21.55
C ILE A 138 -2.96 -29.74 -22.87
N ALA A 139 -2.17 -30.82 -22.86
CA ALA A 139 -1.48 -31.31 -24.05
C ALA A 139 -2.46 -31.78 -25.14
N LYS A 140 -3.67 -32.25 -24.78
CA LYS A 140 -4.68 -32.73 -25.73
C LYS A 140 -5.22 -31.61 -26.61
N TYR A 141 -5.17 -30.37 -26.14
CA TYR A 141 -5.66 -29.20 -26.85
C TYR A 141 -4.52 -28.39 -27.48
N ALA A 142 -3.35 -28.99 -27.73
CA ALA A 142 -2.16 -28.26 -28.21
C ALA A 142 -2.37 -27.48 -29.52
N GLN A 143 -3.35 -27.87 -30.32
CA GLN A 143 -3.71 -27.23 -31.59
C GLN A 143 -4.40 -25.87 -31.42
N LEU A 144 -4.96 -25.57 -30.24
CA LEU A 144 -5.70 -24.32 -29.98
C LEU A 144 -4.78 -23.27 -29.31
N PRO A 145 -5.06 -21.97 -29.48
CA PRO A 145 -4.37 -20.91 -28.76
C PRO A 145 -4.57 -21.02 -27.24
N GLN A 146 -3.56 -20.61 -26.45
CA GLN A 146 -3.47 -20.86 -25.00
C GLN A 146 -4.75 -20.55 -24.20
N ARG A 147 -5.45 -19.45 -24.55
CA ARG A 147 -6.69 -19.06 -23.86
C ARG A 147 -7.80 -20.10 -24.07
N GLU A 148 -7.96 -20.58 -25.30
CA GLU A 148 -8.99 -21.57 -25.66
C GLU A 148 -8.68 -22.95 -25.10
N ARG A 149 -7.39 -23.30 -24.98
CA ARG A 149 -7.00 -24.54 -24.30
C ARG A 149 -7.47 -24.57 -22.85
N MET A 150 -7.34 -23.45 -22.13
CA MET A 150 -7.78 -23.34 -20.74
C MET A 150 -9.30 -23.39 -20.60
N THR A 151 -10.05 -22.77 -21.53
CA THR A 151 -11.52 -22.80 -21.48
C THR A 151 -12.06 -24.21 -21.75
N ALA A 152 -11.49 -24.94 -22.71
CA ALA A 152 -11.85 -26.33 -23.00
C ALA A 152 -11.58 -27.26 -21.80
N VAL A 153 -10.39 -27.17 -21.20
CA VAL A 153 -10.02 -27.95 -20.01
C VAL A 153 -10.93 -27.60 -18.81
N ALA A 154 -11.25 -26.32 -18.62
CA ALA A 154 -12.18 -25.89 -17.56
C ALA A 154 -13.62 -26.39 -17.78
N LYS A 155 -14.06 -26.52 -19.04
CA LYS A 155 -15.35 -27.14 -19.37
C LYS A 155 -15.35 -28.63 -19.00
N LEU A 156 -14.32 -29.38 -19.41
CA LEU A 156 -14.17 -30.80 -19.11
C LEU A 156 -14.14 -31.07 -17.58
N TRP A 157 -13.44 -30.23 -16.82
CA TRP A 157 -13.40 -30.33 -15.37
C TRP A 157 -14.78 -30.17 -14.72
N ARG A 158 -15.58 -29.20 -15.19
CA ARG A 158 -16.94 -28.97 -14.69
C ARG A 158 -17.83 -30.17 -14.97
N GLU A 159 -17.80 -30.71 -16.18
CA GLU A 159 -18.57 -31.89 -16.58
C GLU A 159 -18.23 -33.10 -15.69
N GLN A 160 -16.95 -33.36 -15.42
CA GLN A 160 -16.53 -34.41 -14.48
C GLN A 160 -17.06 -34.18 -13.06
N LYS A 161 -16.99 -32.95 -12.53
CA LYS A 161 -17.51 -32.65 -11.19
C LYS A 161 -19.01 -32.89 -11.10
N HIS A 162 -19.79 -32.55 -12.12
CA HIS A 162 -21.23 -32.78 -12.13
C HIS A 162 -21.59 -34.27 -12.26
N ALA A 163 -20.80 -35.06 -12.97
CA ALA A 163 -21.01 -36.51 -13.09
C ALA A 163 -20.70 -37.26 -11.79
N THR A 164 -19.74 -36.83 -10.99
CA THR A 164 -19.39 -37.45 -9.69
C THR A 164 -20.36 -37.08 -8.56
N GLN A 165 -21.23 -36.09 -8.75
CA GLN A 165 -22.18 -35.62 -7.73
C GLN A 165 -23.59 -36.20 -7.86
N LYS A 166 -23.85 -36.97 -8.92
CA LYS A 166 -25.07 -37.77 -9.08
C LYS A 166 -24.81 -39.16 -8.53
#